data_AF-A0A8T4T0I2-F1
#
_entry.id   AF-A0A8T4T0I2-F1
#
_cell.length_a   1.000
_cell.length_b   1.000
_cell.length_c   1.000
_cell.angle_alpha   90.00
_cell.angle_beta   90.00
_cell.angle_gamma   90.00
#
_symmetry.space_group_name_H-M   'P 1'
#
loop_
_entity.id
_entity.type
_entity.pdbx_description
1 polymer ?
#
loop_
_entity_poly.entity_id
_entity_poly.type
_entity_poly.pdbx_seq_one_letter_code
_entity_poly.pdbx_strand_id
1 'polypeptide(L)' 'MKKYWFKTKTYGWGWYPATWQGWLVLGIYILFFASLIIKVNSHTMVLPLYLIAVFILTGILLVICYLTGEKPRWRWGK' A
#
# COMPACT_ATOMS: atom_id res chain seq x y z
N MET A 1 22.24 -11.98 -1.22
CA MET A 1 21.35 -11.15 -0.37
C MET A 1 20.01 -10.98 -1.08
N LYS A 2 18.91 -11.60 -0.60
CA LYS A 2 17.58 -11.35 -1.18
C LYS A 2 17.21 -9.89 -0.91
N LYS A 3 17.10 -9.07 -1.96
CA LYS A 3 16.62 -7.68 -1.84
C LYS A 3 15.10 -7.72 -1.70
N TYR A 4 14.59 -7.60 -0.48
CA TYR A 4 13.16 -7.39 -0.24
C TYR A 4 12.71 -6.08 -0.88
N TRP A 5 11.53 -6.09 -1.50
CA TRP A 5 10.99 -4.88 -2.13
C TRP A 5 10.53 -3.89 -1.08
N PHE A 6 10.02 -4.42 0.03
CA PHE A 6 9.54 -3.71 1.20
C PHE A 6 10.29 -4.18 2.45
N LYS A 7 10.86 -3.26 3.21
CA LYS A 7 11.54 -3.56 4.48
C LYS A 7 10.66 -3.22 5.66
N THR A 8 10.81 -3.98 6.75
CA THR A 8 10.10 -3.68 7.99
C THR A 8 10.62 -2.40 8.63
N LYS A 9 9.72 -1.55 9.11
CA LYS A 9 10.11 -0.36 9.88
C LYS A 9 10.81 -0.77 11.17
N THR A 10 11.83 -0.01 11.57
CA THR A 10 12.57 -0.22 12.83
C THR A 10 11.78 0.18 14.07
N TYR A 11 10.75 1.02 13.87
CA TYR A 11 9.81 1.45 14.89
C TYR A 11 8.37 1.26 14.40
N GLY A 12 7.53 0.68 15.25
CA GLY A 12 6.13 0.38 14.99
C GLY A 12 5.93 -0.86 14.13
N TRP A 13 4.83 -0.83 13.36
CA TRP A 13 4.44 -1.90 12.45
C TRP A 13 4.31 -1.42 11.02
N GLY A 14 4.60 -2.33 10.09
CA GLY A 14 4.45 -2.12 8.66
C GLY A 14 5.78 -2.05 7.92
N TRP A 15 5.69 -1.53 6.70
CA TRP A 15 6.77 -1.58 5.74
C TRP A 15 7.07 -0.22 5.12
N TYR A 16 8.25 -0.12 4.51
CA TYR A 16 8.61 0.96 3.62
C TYR A 16 9.30 0.40 2.36
N PRO A 17 9.11 1.02 1.18
CA PRO A 17 9.75 0.56 -0.05
C PRO A 17 11.27 0.73 0.06
N ALA A 18 12.00 -0.35 -0.21
CA ALA A 18 13.47 -0.38 -0.17
C ALA A 18 14.09 -0.52 -1.57
N THR A 19 13.26 -0.69 -2.60
CA THR A 19 13.66 -0.91 -4.00
C THR A 19 12.78 -0.11 -4.94
N TRP A 20 13.23 0.07 -6.18
CA TRP A 20 12.43 0.73 -7.22
C TRP A 20 11.12 0.00 -7.51
N GLN A 21 11.07 -1.34 -7.38
CA GLN A 21 9.83 -2.10 -7.51
C GLN A 21 8.81 -1.73 -6.42
N GLY A 22 9.26 -1.60 -5.17
CA GLY A 22 8.40 -1.17 -4.05
C GLY A 22 7.86 0.24 -4.26
N TRP A 23 8.70 1.15 -4.76
CA TRP A 23 8.26 2.51 -5.13
C TRP A 23 7.27 2.51 -6.30
N LEU A 24 7.47 1.67 -7.31
CA LEU A 24 6.56 1.53 -8.44
C LEU A 24 5.18 1.04 -7.98
N VAL A 25 5.14 0.00 -7.13
CA VAL A 25 3.88 -0.50 -6.54
C VAL A 25 3.18 0.59 -5.74
N LEU A 26 3.92 1.34 -4.92
CA LEU A 26 3.35 2.45 -4.15
C LEU A 26 2.83 3.57 -5.07
N GLY A 27 3.56 3.90 -6.15
CA GLY A 27 3.15 4.89 -7.14
C GLY A 27 1.86 4.50 -7.86
N ILE A 28 1.75 3.24 -8.29
CA ILE A 28 0.51 2.68 -8.86
C ILE A 28 -0.63 2.82 -7.87
N TYR A 29 -0.43 2.41 -6.61
CA TYR A 29 -1.44 2.55 -5.56
C TYR A 29 -1.93 4.00 -5.41
N ILE A 30 -1.01 4.96 -5.31
CA ILE A 30 -1.35 6.39 -5.18
C ILE A 30 -2.15 6.87 -6.40
N LEU A 31 -1.77 6.46 -7.61
CA LEU A 31 -2.46 6.86 -8.84
C LEU A 31 -3.89 6.32 -8.89
N PHE A 32 -4.11 5.06 -8.54
CA PHE A 32 -5.45 4.48 -8.43
C PHE A 32 -6.28 5.16 -7.34
N PHE A 33 -5.69 5.40 -6.18
CA PHE A 33 -6.35 6.08 -5.07
C PHE A 33 -6.78 7.51 -5.45
N ALA A 34 -5.90 8.27 -6.11
CA ALA A 34 -6.22 9.60 -6.63
C ALA A 34 -7.35 9.56 -7.67
N SER A 35 -7.35 8.58 -8.57
CA SER A 35 -8.45 8.37 -9.52
C SER A 35 -9.79 8.14 -8.81
N LEU A 36 -9.80 7.36 -7.74
CA LEU A 36 -11.02 7.11 -6.95
C LEU A 36 -11.54 8.39 -6.28
N ILE A 37 -10.65 9.25 -5.76
CA ILE A 37 -11.02 10.55 -5.19
C ILE A 37 -11.69 11.43 -6.25
N ILE A 38 -11.10 11.52 -7.45
CA ILE A 38 -11.65 12.30 -8.56
C ILE A 38 -13.05 11.80 -8.95
N LYS A 39 -13.26 10.47 -8.97
CA LYS A 39 -14.57 9.86 -9.30
C LYS A 39 -15.65 10.19 -8.26
N VAL A 40 -15.30 10.18 -6.97
CA VAL A 40 -16.23 10.61 -5.92
C VAL A 40 -16.54 12.09 -6.02
N ASN A 41 -15.52 12.92 -6.23
CA ASN A 41 -15.70 14.37 -6.31
C ASN A 41 -16.52 14.80 -7.55
N SER A 42 -16.45 14.03 -8.64
CA SER A 42 -17.26 14.25 -9.85
C SER A 42 -18.67 13.64 -9.76
N HIS A 43 -19.07 13.09 -8.61
CA HIS A 43 -20.33 12.37 -8.41
C HIS A 43 -20.55 11.18 -9.38
N THR A 44 -19.50 10.72 -10.07
CA THR A 44 -19.55 9.57 -10.97
C THR A 44 -19.51 8.24 -10.22
N MET A 45 -19.19 8.27 -8.92
CA MET A 45 -19.15 7.11 -8.04
C MET A 45 -19.80 7.45 -6.70
N VAL A 46 -20.64 6.55 -6.19
CA VAL A 46 -21.26 6.70 -4.87
C VAL A 46 -20.29 6.33 -3.74
N LEU A 47 -20.43 7.01 -2.59
CA LEU A 47 -19.54 6.86 -1.43
C LEU A 47 -19.36 5.40 -0.96
N PRO A 48 -20.39 4.55 -0.87
CA PRO A 48 -20.21 3.16 -0.45
C PRO A 48 -19.32 2.35 -1.40
N LEU A 49 -19.48 2.53 -2.72
CA LEU A 49 -18.65 1.85 -3.72
C LEU A 49 -17.21 2.34 -3.68
N TYR A 50 -16.99 3.64 -3.41
CA TYR A 50 -15.66 4.19 -3.19
C TYR A 50 -14.98 3.55 -1.99
N LEU A 51 -15.66 3.44 -0.84
CA LEU A 51 -15.10 2.81 0.36
C LEU A 51 -14.70 1.36 0.09
N ILE A 52 -15.58 0.58 -0.57
CA ILE A 52 -15.27 -0.80 -0.96
C ILE A 52 -14.03 -0.84 -1.87
N ALA A 53 -13.96 0.01 -2.89
CA ALA A 53 -12.83 0.07 -3.81
C ALA A 53 -11.51 0.43 -3.09
N VAL A 54 -11.55 1.38 -2.15
CA VAL A 54 -10.39 1.76 -1.33
C VAL A 54 -9.94 0.60 -0.44
N PHE A 55 -10.87 -0.11 0.21
CA PHE A 55 -10.56 -1.27 1.04
C PHE A 55 -9.90 -2.38 0.21
N ILE A 56 -10.43 -2.68 -0.98
CA ILE A 56 -9.85 -3.67 -1.89
C ILE A 56 -8.46 -3.23 -2.34
N LEU A 57 -8.30 -1.99 -2.78
CA LEU A 57 -7.02 -1.44 -3.24
C LEU A 57 -5.95 -1.49 -2.14
N THR A 58 -6.33 -1.11 -0.92
CA THR A 58 -5.45 -1.16 0.26
C THR A 58 -5.11 -2.60 0.64
N GLY A 59 -6.09 -3.50 0.59
CA GLY A 59 -5.89 -4.93 0.83
C GLY A 59 -4.89 -5.54 -0.16
N ILE A 60 -5.01 -5.23 -1.44
CA ILE A 60 -4.06 -5.66 -2.48
C ILE A 60 -2.65 -5.14 -2.16
N LEU A 61 -2.51 -3.86 -1.80
CA LEU A 61 -1.22 -3.30 -1.40
C LEU A 61 -0.62 -4.06 -0.21
N LEU A 62 -1.43 -4.34 0.82
CA LEU A 62 -0.99 -5.10 2.00
C LEU A 62 -0.55 -6.52 1.63
N VAL A 63 -1.27 -7.21 0.75
CA VAL A 63 -0.90 -8.54 0.26
C VAL A 63 0.44 -8.49 -0.48
N ILE A 64 0.63 -7.51 -1.38
CA ILE A 64 1.91 -7.35 -2.09
C ILE A 64 3.04 -7.08 -1.10
N CYS A 65 2.85 -6.18 -0.13
CA CYS A 65 3.83 -5.89 0.92
C CYS A 65 4.16 -7.14 1.75
N TYR A 66 3.18 -8.00 2.05
CA TYR A 66 3.39 -9.22 2.82
C TYR A 66 4.16 -10.29 2.02
N LEU A 67 3.89 -10.42 0.72
CA LEU A 67 4.53 -11.41 -0.16
C LEU A 67 5.95 -11.01 -0.57
N THR A 68 6.17 -9.72 -0.81
CA THR A 68 7.45 -9.19 -1.34
C THR A 68 8.33 -8.54 -0.29
N GLY A 69 7.78 -8.31 0.90
CA GLY A 69 8.47 -7.70 2.03
C GLY A 69 8.91 -8.68 3.11
N GLU A 70 9.68 -8.16 4.06
CA GLU A 70 10.03 -8.89 5.27
C GLU A 70 8.77 -9.20 6.10
N LYS A 71 8.75 -10.32 6.83
CA LYS A 71 7.62 -10.65 7.72
C LYS A 71 7.32 -9.47 8.65
N PRO A 72 6.07 -8.99 8.71
CA PRO A 72 5.74 -7.84 9.55
C PRO A 72 6.00 -8.20 10.99
N ARG A 73 6.78 -7.38 11.67
CA ARG A 73 7.06 -7.51 13.10
C ARG A 73 6.87 -6.15 13.72
N TRP A 74 6.19 -6.12 14.85
CA TRP A 74 6.16 -4.94 15.68
C TRP A 74 7.54 -4.75 16.30
N ARG A 75 8.19 -3.60 16.10
CA ARG A 75 9.50 -3.28 16.67
C ARG A 75 9.45 -1.94 17.42
N TRP A 76 10.14 -1.83 18.55
CA TRP A 76 10.24 -0.59 19.33
C TRP A 76 11.69 -0.06 19.37
N GLY A 77 12.44 -0.25 18.27
CA GLY A 77 13.88 -0.04 18.24
C GLY A 77 14.65 -1.33 18.54
N LYS A 78 15.60 -1.63 17.64
CA LYS A 78 16.20 -2.96 17.34
C LYS A 78 15.19 -3.99 16.80
#